data_AF-A0A238JCZ4-F1
#
_entry.id   AF-A0A238JCZ4-F1
#
_cell.length_a   1.000
_cell.length_b   1.000
_cell.length_c   1.000
_cell.angle_alpha   90.00
_cell.angle_beta   90.00
_cell.angle_gamma   90.00
#
_symmetry.space_group_name_H-M   'P 1'
#
loop_
_entity.id
_entity.type
_entity.pdbx_description
1 polymer ?
#
loop_
_entity_poly.entity_id
_entity_poly.type
_entity_poly.pdbx_seq_one_letter_code
_entity_poly.pdbx_strand_id
1 'polypeptide(L)'
;MFRILACLMALFIATSAAATEGRQVYINAPKDGFLNLREGPSTRYPVMEKMRHGDNVTFLAQPGEWVKVYHHQSDSIGWAHGHFISDTKPRDRDTNPIYEPRKFRWVDAPYGDLNLRKGPGTNYHVVRKMHNGTKVEILGRSGKWRLLKLNSGLIGWAHKAYLSKERPHTPKPQPNPRPYSDLQAAYDACEHHRGRDFRFCIMQRLPGNR
;
A
#
# COMPACT_ATOMS: atom_id res chain seq x y z
N MET A 1 -39.95 52.23 -59.33
CA MET A 1 -39.47 50.87 -59.69
C MET A 1 -38.67 50.31 -58.52
N PHE A 2 -39.26 49.30 -57.86
CA PHE A 2 -38.71 48.28 -56.95
C PHE A 2 -37.17 48.18 -56.90
N ARG A 3 -36.55 48.03 -55.72
CA ARG A 3 -36.31 46.70 -55.14
C ARG A 3 -35.98 46.78 -53.63
N ILE A 4 -36.86 46.18 -52.82
CA ILE A 4 -36.63 45.85 -51.41
C ILE A 4 -35.85 44.54 -51.40
N LEU A 5 -34.61 44.57 -50.91
CA LEU A 5 -33.80 43.36 -50.69
C LEU A 5 -34.19 42.78 -49.32
N ALA A 6 -35.15 41.85 -49.33
CA ALA A 6 -35.53 41.10 -48.14
C ALA A 6 -34.45 40.05 -47.84
N CYS A 7 -33.63 40.33 -46.83
CA CYS A 7 -32.66 39.38 -46.29
C CYS A 7 -33.42 38.35 -45.45
N LEU A 8 -33.69 37.18 -46.01
CA LEU A 8 -34.24 36.01 -45.33
C LEU A 8 -33.24 35.53 -44.27
N MET A 9 -33.40 35.97 -43.02
CA MET A 9 -32.79 35.31 -41.87
C MET A 9 -33.52 33.97 -41.66
N ALA A 10 -32.87 32.88 -42.05
CA ALA A 10 -33.26 31.54 -41.64
C ALA A 10 -32.96 31.38 -40.14
N LEU A 11 -34.01 31.42 -39.32
CA LEU A 11 -33.92 31.15 -37.89
C LEU A 11 -33.79 29.63 -37.68
N PHE A 12 -32.56 29.15 -37.59
CA PHE A 12 -32.26 27.79 -37.14
C PHE A 12 -32.63 27.69 -35.65
N ILE A 13 -33.84 27.20 -35.36
CA ILE A 13 -34.22 26.85 -34.00
C ILE A 13 -33.53 25.51 -33.70
N ALA A 14 -32.33 25.58 -33.14
CA ALA A 14 -31.67 24.42 -32.54
C ALA A 14 -32.46 24.05 -31.29
N THR A 15 -33.36 23.07 -31.40
CA THR A 15 -33.93 22.38 -30.25
C THR A 15 -32.82 21.57 -29.59
N SER A 16 -32.17 22.13 -28.59
CA SER A 16 -31.30 21.34 -27.73
C SER A 16 -32.20 20.38 -26.93
N ALA A 17 -32.14 19.09 -27.27
CA ALA A 17 -32.57 18.06 -26.35
C ALA A 17 -31.64 18.15 -25.14
N ALA A 18 -32.17 18.63 -24.00
CA ALA A 18 -31.47 18.51 -22.73
C ALA A 18 -31.32 17.00 -22.48
N ALA A 19 -30.11 16.48 -22.70
CA ALA A 19 -29.78 15.11 -22.34
C ALA A 19 -30.13 14.96 -20.87
N THR A 20 -31.10 14.08 -20.57
CA THR A 20 -31.46 13.77 -19.19
C THR A 20 -30.23 13.12 -18.57
N GLU A 21 -29.46 13.90 -17.82
CA GLU A 21 -28.23 13.43 -17.20
C GLU A 21 -28.63 12.35 -16.21
N GLY A 22 -28.33 11.09 -16.54
CA GLY A 22 -28.71 9.96 -15.70
C GLY A 22 -28.15 10.14 -14.29
N ARG A 23 -28.89 9.64 -13.29
CA ARG A 23 -28.55 9.79 -11.86
C ARG A 23 -27.09 9.39 -11.61
N GLN A 24 -26.25 10.37 -11.30
CA GLN A 24 -24.83 10.14 -11.01
C GLN A 24 -24.65 9.57 -9.60
N VAL A 25 -23.76 8.59 -9.46
CA VAL A 25 -23.39 7.97 -8.19
C VAL A 25 -21.89 7.67 -8.18
N TYR A 26 -21.34 7.42 -7.01
CA TYR A 26 -19.90 7.27 -6.81
C TYR A 26 -19.52 5.92 -6.22
N ILE A 27 -18.35 5.43 -6.62
CA ILE A 27 -17.81 4.15 -6.14
C ILE A 27 -17.11 4.32 -4.78
N ASN A 28 -17.71 3.80 -3.72
CA ASN A 28 -17.08 3.65 -2.40
C ASN A 28 -16.39 2.28 -2.29
N ALA A 29 -15.32 2.08 -3.07
CA ALA A 29 -14.66 0.78 -3.18
C ALA A 29 -14.19 0.17 -1.82
N PRO A 30 -14.12 -1.18 -1.72
CA PRO A 30 -13.56 -1.89 -0.57
C PRO A 30 -12.07 -1.59 -0.31
N LYS A 31 -11.47 -2.19 0.74
CA LYS A 31 -10.12 -1.84 1.24
C LYS A 31 -8.97 -2.16 0.26
N ASP A 32 -9.23 -3.01 -0.73
CA ASP A 32 -8.36 -3.32 -1.86
C ASP A 32 -8.34 -2.23 -2.95
N GLY A 33 -9.25 -1.26 -2.86
CA GLY A 33 -9.21 0.00 -3.61
C GLY A 33 -9.96 0.01 -4.93
N PHE A 34 -10.64 -1.10 -5.27
CA PHE A 34 -11.44 -1.21 -6.49
C PHE A 34 -12.75 -1.95 -6.25
N LEU A 35 -13.79 -1.57 -6.99
CA LEU A 35 -15.04 -2.31 -7.12
C LEU A 35 -15.08 -2.97 -8.49
N ASN A 36 -15.39 -4.26 -8.53
CA ASN A 36 -15.52 -4.97 -9.80
C ASN A 36 -16.82 -4.58 -10.52
N LEU A 37 -16.72 -4.25 -11.81
CA LEU A 37 -17.85 -4.18 -12.73
C LEU A 37 -17.98 -5.53 -13.43
N ARG A 38 -19.16 -6.15 -13.36
CA ARG A 38 -19.42 -7.52 -13.84
C ARG A 38 -20.46 -7.57 -14.94
N GLU A 39 -20.46 -8.65 -15.73
CA GLU A 39 -21.45 -8.87 -16.79
C GLU A 39 -22.88 -9.11 -16.26
N GLY A 40 -23.03 -9.57 -15.01
CA GLY A 40 -24.33 -9.87 -14.40
C GLY A 40 -24.38 -9.65 -12.89
N PRO A 41 -25.59 -9.65 -12.29
CA PRO A 41 -25.85 -9.30 -10.89
C PRO A 41 -25.51 -10.44 -9.91
N SER A 42 -24.27 -10.96 -9.98
CA SER A 42 -23.75 -11.98 -9.06
C SER A 42 -22.22 -12.04 -9.11
N THR A 43 -21.60 -12.51 -8.03
CA THR A 43 -20.16 -12.81 -8.00
C THR A 43 -19.74 -13.96 -8.93
N ARG A 44 -20.72 -14.71 -9.46
CA ARG A 44 -20.50 -15.79 -10.44
C ARG A 44 -20.26 -15.29 -11.87
N TYR A 45 -20.71 -14.07 -12.20
CA TYR A 45 -20.49 -13.50 -13.53
C TYR A 45 -19.06 -12.98 -13.68
N PRO A 46 -18.48 -13.02 -14.90
CA PRO A 46 -17.16 -12.48 -15.18
C PRO A 46 -16.99 -11.02 -14.75
N VAL A 47 -15.77 -10.67 -14.35
CA VAL A 47 -15.38 -9.27 -14.09
C VAL A 47 -14.91 -8.67 -15.41
N MET A 48 -15.60 -7.62 -15.87
CA MET A 48 -15.20 -6.87 -17.06
C MET A 48 -14.08 -5.90 -16.72
N GLU A 49 -14.20 -5.19 -15.59
CA GLU A 49 -13.19 -4.22 -15.16
C GLU A 49 -13.22 -3.93 -13.66
N LYS A 50 -12.29 -3.08 -13.21
CA LYS A 50 -12.14 -2.60 -11.84
C LYS A 50 -12.31 -1.09 -11.80
N MET A 51 -13.40 -0.62 -11.20
CA MET A 51 -13.66 0.80 -10.94
C MET A 51 -12.96 1.22 -9.65
N ARG A 52 -12.32 2.39 -9.67
CA ARG A 52 -11.57 2.95 -8.55
C ARG A 52 -12.49 3.60 -7.52
N HIS A 53 -11.99 3.71 -6.30
CA HIS A 53 -12.65 4.54 -5.29
C HIS A 53 -12.80 5.99 -5.77
N GLY A 54 -14.00 6.55 -5.66
CA GLY A 54 -14.31 7.91 -6.08
C GLY A 54 -14.67 8.06 -7.56
N ASP A 55 -14.61 6.98 -8.36
CA ASP A 55 -15.11 7.01 -9.75
C ASP A 55 -16.58 7.42 -9.75
N ASN A 56 -16.94 8.27 -10.71
CA ASN A 56 -18.31 8.69 -10.97
C ASN A 56 -18.90 7.82 -12.09
N VAL A 57 -20.10 7.29 -11.85
CA VAL A 57 -20.81 6.41 -12.78
C VAL A 57 -22.28 6.81 -12.85
N THR A 58 -22.91 6.54 -13.99
CA THR A 58 -24.36 6.72 -14.13
C THR A 58 -25.07 5.49 -13.58
N PHE A 59 -25.98 5.68 -12.63
CA PHE A 59 -26.91 4.65 -12.18
C PHE A 59 -27.95 4.35 -13.25
N LEU A 60 -28.17 3.07 -13.56
CA LEU A 60 -29.15 2.62 -14.55
C LEU A 60 -30.31 1.81 -13.93
N ALA A 61 -30.02 0.87 -13.03
CA ALA A 61 -31.03 0.02 -12.39
C ALA A 61 -30.52 -0.64 -11.11
N GLN A 62 -31.41 -1.06 -10.21
CA GLN A 62 -31.05 -1.82 -8.99
C GLN A 62 -32.08 -2.92 -8.64
N PRO A 63 -32.01 -4.10 -9.28
CA PRO A 63 -32.63 -5.30 -8.78
C PRO A 63 -31.87 -5.84 -7.55
N GLY A 64 -32.48 -5.69 -6.37
CA GLY A 64 -31.94 -6.20 -5.11
C GLY A 64 -30.61 -5.54 -4.73
N GLU A 65 -29.61 -6.36 -4.42
CA GLU A 65 -28.29 -5.90 -3.93
C GLU A 65 -27.32 -5.47 -5.05
N TRP A 66 -27.68 -5.65 -6.32
CA TRP A 66 -26.82 -5.33 -7.46
C TRP A 66 -27.33 -4.13 -8.23
N VAL A 67 -26.41 -3.25 -8.58
CA VAL A 67 -26.68 -2.01 -9.29
C VAL A 67 -26.05 -2.10 -10.67
N LYS A 68 -26.85 -1.85 -11.70
CA LYS A 68 -26.39 -1.66 -13.07
C LYS A 68 -25.92 -0.22 -13.23
N VAL A 69 -24.69 -0.04 -13.68
CA VAL A 69 -24.06 1.28 -13.87
C VAL A 69 -23.43 1.39 -15.25
N TYR A 70 -23.30 2.63 -15.72
CA TYR A 70 -22.47 2.99 -16.87
C TYR A 70 -21.25 3.77 -16.40
N HIS A 71 -20.06 3.28 -16.74
CA HIS A 71 -18.79 3.87 -16.40
C HIS A 71 -18.22 4.64 -17.59
N HIS A 72 -18.30 5.97 -17.53
CA HIS A 72 -17.92 6.87 -18.62
C HIS A 72 -16.44 6.78 -19.01
N GLN A 73 -15.53 6.47 -18.08
CA GLN A 73 -14.10 6.43 -18.37
C GLN A 73 -13.72 5.29 -19.32
N SER A 74 -14.44 4.17 -19.25
CA SER A 74 -14.19 2.96 -20.04
C SER A 74 -15.33 2.62 -20.99
N ASP A 75 -16.31 3.51 -21.13
CA ASP A 75 -17.52 3.33 -21.95
C ASP A 75 -18.23 1.97 -21.70
N SER A 76 -18.23 1.53 -20.44
CA SER A 76 -18.66 0.18 -20.06
C SER A 76 -19.98 0.19 -19.28
N ILE A 77 -20.88 -0.74 -19.61
CA ILE A 77 -22.13 -0.97 -18.86
C ILE A 77 -22.04 -2.32 -18.15
N GLY A 78 -22.26 -2.34 -16.83
CA GLY A 78 -22.22 -3.58 -16.07
C GLY A 78 -22.83 -3.49 -14.68
N TRP A 79 -22.55 -4.51 -13.88
CA TRP A 79 -23.16 -4.75 -12.57
C TRP A 79 -22.13 -4.67 -11.45
N ALA A 80 -22.45 -3.90 -10.42
CA ALA A 80 -21.64 -3.74 -9.23
C ALA A 80 -22.49 -3.92 -7.97
N HIS A 81 -21.88 -4.35 -6.87
CA HIS A 81 -22.61 -4.57 -5.62
C HIS A 81 -22.98 -3.23 -4.96
N GLY A 82 -24.25 -3.03 -4.64
CA GLY A 82 -24.83 -1.77 -4.18
C GLY A 82 -24.22 -1.22 -2.90
N HIS A 83 -23.78 -2.11 -1.99
CA HIS A 83 -23.05 -1.72 -0.76
C HIS A 83 -21.85 -0.79 -0.99
N PHE A 84 -21.25 -0.80 -2.18
CA PHE A 84 -20.08 0.01 -2.52
C PHE A 84 -20.41 1.19 -3.45
N ILE A 85 -21.68 1.59 -3.54
CA ILE A 85 -22.14 2.73 -4.34
C ILE A 85 -22.74 3.77 -3.40
N SER A 86 -22.43 5.05 -3.65
CA SER A 86 -22.80 6.18 -2.80
C SER A 86 -23.36 7.33 -3.63
N ASP A 87 -24.44 7.95 -3.17
CA ASP A 87 -25.02 9.14 -3.82
C ASP A 87 -24.17 10.40 -3.64
N THR A 88 -23.27 10.38 -2.66
CA THR A 88 -22.29 11.44 -2.44
C THR A 88 -20.90 10.92 -2.78
N LYS A 89 -20.04 11.78 -3.34
CA LYS A 89 -18.65 11.40 -3.60
C LYS A 89 -18.02 10.97 -2.28
N PRO A 90 -17.62 9.69 -2.14
CA PRO A 90 -16.99 9.25 -0.92
C PRO A 90 -15.74 10.10 -0.73
N ARG A 91 -15.49 10.48 0.52
CA ARG A 91 -14.22 11.12 0.83
C ARG A 91 -13.13 10.17 0.36
N ASP A 92 -12.33 10.67 -0.56
CA ASP A 92 -11.04 10.14 -0.92
C ASP A 92 -10.42 9.49 0.31
N ARG A 93 -10.22 8.16 0.26
CA ARG A 93 -9.41 7.47 1.26
C ARG A 93 -7.95 7.90 1.05
N ASP A 94 -7.62 9.09 1.55
CA ASP A 94 -6.33 9.78 1.38
C ASP A 94 -5.87 9.89 -0.08
N THR A 95 -6.60 10.63 -0.94
CA THR A 95 -6.10 11.02 -2.29
C THR A 95 -5.94 12.52 -2.50
N ASN A 96 -5.98 13.33 -1.44
CA ASN A 96 -5.24 14.59 -1.41
C ASN A 96 -4.01 14.38 -0.51
N PRO A 97 -2.77 14.64 -0.96
CA PRO A 97 -1.64 14.70 -0.05
C PRO A 97 -1.90 15.84 0.93
N ILE A 98 -2.37 15.51 2.13
CA ILE A 98 -2.13 16.39 3.25
C ILE A 98 -0.61 16.47 3.33
N TYR A 99 -0.04 17.66 3.10
CA TYR A 99 1.31 17.98 3.50
C TYR A 99 1.36 17.95 5.03
N GLU A 100 1.26 16.74 5.58
CA GLU A 100 1.74 16.41 6.90
C GLU A 100 3.25 16.21 6.76
N PRO A 101 4.07 16.69 7.72
CA PRO A 101 5.51 16.61 7.62
C PRO A 101 5.92 15.17 7.33
N ARG A 102 6.46 14.93 6.13
CA ARG A 102 7.16 13.73 5.63
C ARG A 102 7.08 12.56 6.62
N LYS A 103 6.08 11.69 6.44
CA LYS A 103 5.87 10.56 7.36
C LYS A 103 6.96 9.51 7.17
N PHE A 104 8.06 9.72 7.86
CA PHE A 104 9.20 8.83 7.83
C PHE A 104 8.99 7.62 8.74
N ARG A 105 9.56 6.51 8.33
CA ARG A 105 9.73 5.29 9.14
C ARG A 105 11.16 4.81 9.02
N TRP A 106 11.51 3.93 9.92
CA TRP A 106 12.75 3.19 9.90
C TRP A 106 12.45 1.74 9.58
N VAL A 107 13.28 1.13 8.73
CA VAL A 107 13.24 -0.31 8.52
C VAL A 107 13.63 -1.01 9.82
N ASP A 108 12.77 -1.89 10.30
CA ASP A 108 12.96 -2.71 11.50
C ASP A 108 13.10 -4.18 11.10
N ALA A 109 14.34 -4.54 10.82
CA ALA A 109 14.75 -5.86 10.34
C ALA A 109 16.09 -6.25 11.01
N PRO A 110 16.13 -6.46 12.34
CA PRO A 110 17.38 -6.59 13.11
C PRO A 110 18.26 -7.78 12.70
N TYR A 111 17.70 -8.77 12.01
CA TYR A 111 18.39 -10.00 11.59
C TYR A 111 18.50 -10.14 10.06
N GLY A 112 18.33 -9.05 9.29
CA GLY A 112 18.45 -9.13 7.84
C GLY A 112 18.03 -7.85 7.11
N ASP A 113 17.50 -8.02 5.90
CA ASP A 113 17.07 -6.92 5.04
C ASP A 113 15.57 -6.96 4.75
N LEU A 114 14.96 -5.78 4.66
CA LEU A 114 13.62 -5.62 4.13
C LEU A 114 13.66 -5.45 2.60
N ASN A 115 12.96 -6.34 1.90
CA ASN A 115 12.81 -6.25 0.45
C ASN A 115 11.88 -5.10 0.05
N LEU A 116 12.38 -4.22 -0.81
CA LEU A 116 11.60 -3.27 -1.60
C LEU A 116 11.24 -3.94 -2.94
N ARG A 117 9.96 -4.00 -3.29
CA ARG A 117 9.43 -4.77 -4.43
C ARG A 117 8.72 -3.90 -5.45
N LYS A 118 8.59 -4.36 -6.71
CA LYS A 118 7.85 -3.63 -7.75
C LYS A 118 6.35 -3.50 -7.47
N GLY A 119 5.76 -4.43 -6.70
CA GLY A 119 4.33 -4.42 -6.38
C GLY A 119 4.04 -4.93 -4.96
N PRO A 120 2.80 -4.75 -4.48
CA PRO A 120 2.37 -5.09 -3.12
C PRO A 120 2.12 -6.60 -2.97
N GLY A 121 3.20 -7.39 -2.89
CA GLY A 121 3.12 -8.85 -2.74
C GLY A 121 4.50 -9.51 -2.71
N THR A 122 4.58 -10.73 -2.18
CA THR A 122 5.83 -11.51 -2.12
C THR A 122 6.24 -12.11 -3.47
N ASN A 123 5.30 -12.23 -4.40
CA ASN A 123 5.49 -12.68 -5.78
C ASN A 123 6.10 -11.60 -6.70
N TYR A 124 6.12 -10.33 -6.29
CA TYR A 124 6.73 -9.26 -7.09
C TYR A 124 8.25 -9.22 -6.94
N HIS A 125 8.93 -8.91 -8.05
CA HIS A 125 10.39 -8.76 -8.12
C HIS A 125 10.92 -7.77 -7.07
N VAL A 126 12.01 -8.15 -6.40
CA VAL A 126 12.73 -7.30 -5.44
C VAL A 126 13.61 -6.31 -6.19
N VAL A 127 13.36 -5.01 -6.04
CA VAL A 127 14.15 -3.95 -6.70
C VAL A 127 15.29 -3.43 -5.82
N ARG A 128 15.22 -3.67 -4.50
CA ARG A 128 16.26 -3.30 -3.54
C ARG A 128 16.09 -4.04 -2.22
N LYS A 129 17.19 -4.31 -1.52
CA LYS A 129 17.22 -4.69 -0.11
C LYS A 129 17.51 -3.46 0.76
N MET A 130 16.76 -3.28 1.83
CA MET A 130 16.90 -2.16 2.76
C MET A 130 17.35 -2.68 4.12
N HIS A 131 18.48 -2.19 4.61
CA HIS A 131 19.06 -2.61 5.88
C HIS A 131 18.24 -2.09 7.08
N ASN A 132 18.39 -2.74 8.23
CA ASN A 132 17.86 -2.24 9.51
C ASN A 132 18.28 -0.79 9.76
N GLY A 133 17.34 0.04 10.22
CA GLY A 133 17.57 1.46 10.43
C GLY A 133 17.68 2.29 9.15
N THR A 134 17.30 1.78 7.98
CA THR A 134 17.11 2.59 6.77
C THR A 134 15.90 3.52 6.95
N LYS A 135 16.08 4.83 6.75
CA LYS A 135 14.98 5.81 6.76
C LYS A 135 14.24 5.77 5.42
N VAL A 136 12.91 5.70 5.47
CA VAL A 136 12.03 5.65 4.30
C VAL A 136 10.86 6.61 4.46
N GLU A 137 10.43 7.22 3.36
CA GLU A 137 9.21 8.02 3.29
C GLU A 137 8.05 7.14 2.84
N ILE A 138 6.92 7.16 3.55
CA ILE A 138 5.72 6.46 3.10
C ILE A 138 4.96 7.36 2.12
N LEU A 139 4.82 6.90 0.88
CA LEU A 139 4.03 7.53 -0.17
C LEU A 139 2.60 6.99 -0.26
N GLY A 140 2.36 5.76 0.21
CA GLY A 140 1.05 5.12 0.07
C GLY A 140 0.96 3.75 0.73
N ARG A 141 -0.20 3.09 0.59
CA ARG A 141 -0.47 1.77 1.17
C ARG A 141 -1.38 0.92 0.29
N SER A 142 -1.20 -0.40 0.37
CA SER A 142 -2.10 -1.41 -0.18
C SER A 142 -2.14 -2.59 0.79
N GLY A 143 -3.20 -2.70 1.56
CA GLY A 143 -3.30 -3.68 2.66
C GLY A 143 -2.13 -3.61 3.65
N LYS A 144 -1.37 -4.71 3.75
CA LYS A 144 -0.18 -4.82 4.59
C LYS A 144 1.09 -4.22 3.94
N TRP A 145 1.03 -3.72 2.72
CA TRP A 145 2.16 -3.13 2.00
C TRP A 145 2.16 -1.60 2.09
N ARG A 146 3.34 -1.02 2.05
CA ARG A 146 3.58 0.43 1.97
C ARG A 146 4.36 0.73 0.71
N LEU A 147 3.91 1.72 -0.04
CA LEU A 147 4.70 2.33 -1.10
C LEU A 147 5.68 3.28 -0.41
N LEU A 148 6.97 3.04 -0.62
CA LEU A 148 8.06 3.72 0.05
C LEU A 148 8.91 4.46 -0.98
N LYS A 149 9.44 5.61 -0.58
CA LYS A 149 10.50 6.33 -1.28
C LYS A 149 11.75 6.35 -0.41
N LEU A 150 12.87 5.95 -1.01
CA LEU A 150 14.18 6.01 -0.38
C LEU A 150 14.82 7.39 -0.61
N ASN A 151 15.85 7.71 0.16
CA ASN A 151 16.64 8.93 -0.04
C ASN A 151 17.22 9.03 -1.46
N SER A 152 17.50 7.90 -2.12
CA SER A 152 17.96 7.86 -3.50
C SER A 152 16.88 8.21 -4.54
N GLY A 153 15.64 8.46 -4.11
CA GLY A 153 14.47 8.66 -4.98
C GLY A 153 13.81 7.38 -5.47
N LEU A 154 14.40 6.20 -5.21
CA LEU A 154 13.83 4.92 -5.63
C LEU A 154 12.52 4.63 -4.89
N ILE A 155 11.50 4.21 -5.66
CA ILE A 155 10.16 3.92 -5.16
C ILE A 155 9.87 2.42 -5.28
N GLY A 156 9.22 1.85 -4.27
CA GLY A 156 8.71 0.48 -4.33
C GLY A 156 7.92 0.08 -3.08
N TRP A 157 7.52 -1.19 -3.01
CA TRP A 157 6.62 -1.71 -1.99
C TRP A 157 7.34 -2.56 -0.95
N ALA A 158 7.06 -2.34 0.33
CA ALA A 158 7.54 -3.21 1.40
C ALA A 158 6.45 -3.50 2.45
N HIS A 159 6.59 -4.59 3.19
CA HIS A 159 5.59 -5.01 4.17
C HIS A 159 5.65 -4.16 5.44
N LYS A 160 4.50 -3.67 5.91
CA LYS A 160 4.37 -2.69 7.01
C LYS A 160 4.89 -3.19 8.35
N ALA A 161 4.98 -4.52 8.55
CA ALA A 161 5.42 -5.10 9.81
C ALA A 161 6.89 -4.84 10.13
N TYR A 162 7.69 -4.47 9.13
CA TYR A 162 9.11 -4.18 9.26
C TYR A 162 9.39 -2.67 9.21
N LEU A 163 8.42 -1.85 9.62
CA LEU A 163 8.53 -0.39 9.62
C LEU A 163 8.20 0.16 11.01
N SER A 164 9.17 0.80 11.64
CA SER A 164 9.06 1.41 12.98
C SER A 164 9.01 2.93 12.92
N LYS A 165 8.30 3.52 13.89
CA LYS A 165 8.28 4.98 14.12
C LYS A 165 9.66 5.47 14.62
N GLU A 166 10.31 4.66 15.44
CA GLU A 166 11.61 4.94 16.03
C GLU A 166 12.69 4.20 15.27
N ARG A 167 13.92 4.70 15.33
CA ARG A 167 15.04 4.01 14.71
C ARG A 167 15.34 2.77 15.55
N PRO A 168 15.21 1.55 14.99
CA PRO A 168 15.50 0.35 15.74
C PRO A 168 16.98 0.31 16.10
N HIS A 169 17.27 -0.16 17.30
CA HIS A 169 18.63 -0.41 17.73
C HIS A 169 19.17 -1.56 16.88
N THR A 170 20.33 -1.37 16.26
CA THR A 170 21.10 -2.50 15.76
C THR A 170 21.60 -3.27 16.97
N PRO A 171 21.24 -4.56 17.14
CA PRO A 171 21.97 -5.40 18.07
C PRO A 171 23.44 -5.27 17.71
N LYS A 172 24.29 -4.86 18.66
CA LYS A 172 25.74 -5.02 18.47
C LYS A 172 25.93 -6.50 18.12
N PRO A 173 26.76 -6.85 17.12
CA PRO A 173 27.18 -8.23 16.96
C PRO A 173 27.58 -8.70 18.35
N GLN A 174 26.82 -9.64 18.92
CA GLN A 174 27.33 -10.31 20.09
C GLN A 174 28.66 -10.91 19.62
N PRO A 175 29.76 -10.72 20.37
CA PRO A 175 30.98 -11.47 20.08
C PRO A 175 30.53 -12.90 19.84
N ASN A 176 30.96 -13.51 18.72
CA ASN A 176 30.63 -14.91 18.42
C ASN A 176 30.65 -15.67 19.74
N PRO A 177 29.57 -16.39 20.12
CA PRO A 177 29.60 -17.17 21.34
C PRO A 177 30.92 -17.95 21.27
N ARG A 178 31.78 -17.70 22.28
CA ARG A 178 33.14 -18.26 22.30
C ARG A 178 33.03 -19.73 21.92
N PRO A 179 33.91 -20.28 21.08
CA PRO A 179 33.87 -21.68 20.73
C PRO A 179 33.62 -22.48 22.01
N TYR A 180 32.56 -23.29 22.02
CA TYR A 180 32.15 -24.05 23.22
C TYR A 180 33.33 -24.85 23.81
N SER A 181 34.30 -25.23 22.96
CA SER A 181 35.58 -25.82 23.31
C SER A 181 36.42 -24.99 24.30
N ASP A 182 36.48 -23.67 24.13
CA ASP A 182 37.34 -22.80 24.94
C ASP A 182 36.73 -22.55 26.32
N LEU A 183 35.40 -22.50 26.38
CA LEU A 183 34.67 -22.39 27.63
C LEU A 183 34.79 -23.70 28.41
N GLN A 184 34.54 -24.84 27.77
CA GLN A 184 34.62 -26.15 28.41
C GLN A 184 36.04 -26.43 28.94
N ALA A 185 37.08 -26.17 28.15
CA ALA A 185 38.48 -26.33 28.58
C ALA A 185 38.83 -25.44 29.78
N ALA A 186 38.27 -24.23 29.87
CA ALA A 186 38.46 -23.36 31.03
C ALA A 186 37.74 -23.90 32.28
N TYR A 187 36.52 -24.43 32.12
CA TYR A 187 35.77 -25.05 33.21
C TYR A 187 36.47 -26.30 33.76
N ASP A 188 36.89 -27.20 32.89
CA ASP A 188 37.60 -28.43 33.26
C ASP A 188 38.92 -28.10 33.97
N ALA A 189 39.70 -27.13 33.45
CA ALA A 189 40.95 -26.69 34.08
C ALA A 189 40.78 -26.02 35.45
N CYS A 190 39.55 -25.60 35.81
CA CYS A 190 39.26 -24.91 37.06
C CYS A 190 38.41 -25.72 38.05
N GLU A 191 37.97 -26.93 37.70
CA GLU A 191 37.03 -27.73 38.50
C GLU A 191 37.50 -28.04 39.94
N HIS A 192 38.81 -28.01 40.16
CA HIS A 192 39.46 -28.25 41.46
C HIS A 192 39.29 -27.07 42.44
N HIS A 193 38.90 -25.88 41.95
CA HIS A 193 38.66 -24.71 42.77
C HIS A 193 37.19 -24.59 43.18
N ARG A 194 36.91 -23.95 44.31
CA ARG A 194 35.55 -23.66 44.78
C ARG A 194 35.35 -22.17 45.04
N GLY A 195 34.09 -21.72 45.00
CA GLY A 195 33.72 -20.36 45.40
C GLY A 195 34.44 -19.25 44.61
N ARG A 196 35.13 -18.35 45.32
CA ARG A 196 35.81 -17.19 44.70
C ARG A 196 37.01 -17.59 43.84
N ASP A 197 37.74 -18.62 44.23
CA ASP A 197 38.93 -19.08 43.52
C ASP A 197 38.57 -19.72 42.17
N PHE A 198 37.43 -20.42 42.13
CA PHE A 198 36.86 -20.96 40.89
C PHE A 198 36.58 -19.83 39.89
N ARG A 199 35.88 -18.78 40.33
CA ARG A 199 35.59 -17.62 39.49
C ARG A 199 36.86 -16.91 39.01
N PHE A 200 37.84 -16.73 39.89
CA PHE A 200 39.10 -16.09 39.54
C PHE A 200 39.89 -16.91 38.51
N CYS A 201 39.96 -18.23 38.69
CA CYS A 201 40.60 -19.17 37.78
C CYS A 201 40.01 -19.10 36.36
N ILE A 202 38.68 -19.10 36.23
CA ILE A 202 37.97 -18.99 34.95
C ILE A 202 38.29 -17.66 34.27
N MET A 203 38.23 -16.56 35.03
CA MET A 203 38.44 -15.21 34.49
C MET A 203 39.83 -14.98 33.92
N GLN A 204 40.86 -15.65 34.44
CA GLN A 204 42.23 -15.55 33.92
C GLN A 204 42.48 -16.37 32.64
N ARG A 205 41.70 -17.44 32.43
CA ARG A 205 41.88 -18.39 31.31
C ARG A 205 41.05 -18.04 30.09
N LEU A 206 40.04 -17.19 30.25
CA LEU A 206 39.21 -16.70 29.16
C LEU A 206 39.92 -15.55 28.41
N PRO A 207 40.14 -15.66 27.08
CA PRO A 207 40.78 -14.58 26.31
C PRO A 207 39.91 -13.31 26.34
N GLY A 208 40.53 -12.15 26.60
CA GLY A 208 39.86 -10.83 26.67
C GLY A 208 39.88 -10.10 28.02
N ASN A 209 40.48 -10.69 29.07
CA ASN A 209 40.71 -10.04 30.38
C ASN A 209 42.17 -9.59 30.58
N ARG A 210 42.93 -9.45 29.49
CA ARG A 210 44.32 -8.97 29.51
C ARG A 210 44.44 -7.71 28.68
#